data_AF-A0A950L9S1-F1
#
_entry.id   AF-A0A950L9S1-F1
#
_cell.length_a   1.000
_cell.length_b   1.000
_cell.length_c   1.000
_cell.angle_alpha   90.00
_cell.angle_beta   90.00
_cell.angle_gamma   90.00
#
_symmetry.space_group_name_H-M   'P 1'
#
loop_
_entity.id
_entity.type
_entity.pdbx_description
1 polymer ?
#
loop_
_entity_poly.entity_id
_entity_poly.type
_entity_poly.pdbx_seq_one_letter_code
_entity_poly.pdbx_strand_id
1 'polypeptide(L)'
;GKKLHLNNQSQTRHATLKALAMGLTGASLEHEIRYRSAHTVNINSFHEILPDPANRLVLSRDHKDALGIPQPEITYDVGDYVRRSAALTHESYARIAQLMGGREVTFDDQFAPNNHITGSVIMGADPKASVVDGQCRTHDHENLYLATSGTMATCGTVNCTLTIAALSLRIADALKSAK
;
A
#
# COMPACT_ATOMS: atom_id res chain seq x y z
N GLY A 1 4.26 6.85 11.18
CA GLY A 1 3.05 7.72 11.18
C GLY A 1 1.85 6.98 10.59
N LYS A 2 0.70 7.63 10.34
CA LYS A 2 -0.41 7.03 9.56
C LYS A 2 -1.16 8.06 8.73
N LYS A 3 -1.68 7.66 7.56
CA LYS A 3 -2.60 8.47 6.73
C LYS A 3 -4.00 7.87 6.81
N LEU A 4 -4.99 8.70 7.10
CA LEU A 4 -6.39 8.36 6.88
C LEU A 4 -6.78 8.73 5.45
N HIS A 5 -7.58 7.87 4.83
CA HIS A 5 -7.98 8.01 3.43
C HIS A 5 -9.48 7.78 3.32
N LEU A 6 -10.22 8.86 3.07
CA LEU A 6 -11.62 8.75 2.65
C LEU A 6 -11.63 8.27 1.21
N ASN A 7 -12.14 7.05 1.01
CA ASN A 7 -12.17 6.39 -0.28
C ASN A 7 -13.29 6.97 -1.15
N ASN A 8 -13.00 7.26 -2.41
CA ASN A 8 -13.96 7.74 -3.41
C ASN A 8 -14.44 6.64 -4.37
N GLN A 9 -14.13 5.37 -4.10
CA GLN A 9 -14.63 4.26 -4.89
C GLN A 9 -16.15 4.23 -4.92
N SER A 10 -16.68 3.89 -6.09
CA SER A 10 -18.12 3.74 -6.30
C SER A 10 -18.70 2.70 -5.34
N GLN A 11 -19.69 3.13 -4.58
CA GLN A 11 -20.43 2.29 -3.64
C GLN A 11 -21.53 1.47 -4.32
N THR A 12 -21.75 1.65 -5.63
CA THR A 12 -22.86 1.03 -6.36
C THR A 12 -22.85 -0.48 -6.26
N ARG A 13 -21.70 -1.14 -6.43
CA ARG A 13 -21.64 -2.62 -6.33
C ARG A 13 -22.03 -3.11 -4.93
N HIS A 14 -21.51 -2.46 -3.88
CA HIS A 14 -21.83 -2.80 -2.49
C HIS A 14 -23.31 -2.56 -2.17
N ALA A 15 -23.82 -1.41 -2.57
CA ALA A 15 -25.22 -1.04 -2.43
C ALA A 15 -26.16 -2.05 -3.13
N THR A 16 -25.83 -2.46 -4.35
CA THR A 16 -26.57 -3.48 -5.10
C THR A 16 -26.58 -4.82 -4.36
N LEU A 17 -25.43 -5.31 -3.91
CA LEU A 17 -25.35 -6.59 -3.19
C LEU A 17 -26.18 -6.55 -1.88
N LYS A 18 -26.11 -5.46 -1.12
CA LYS A 18 -26.95 -5.28 0.08
C LYS A 18 -28.43 -5.25 -0.25
N ALA A 19 -28.84 -4.46 -1.23
CA ALA A 19 -30.25 -4.32 -1.60
C ALA A 19 -30.84 -5.63 -2.15
N LEU A 20 -30.06 -6.41 -2.90
CA LEU A 20 -30.45 -7.75 -3.34
C LEU A 20 -30.57 -8.73 -2.16
N ALA A 21 -29.65 -8.67 -1.19
CA ALA A 21 -29.73 -9.50 0.02
C ALA A 21 -30.97 -9.18 0.90
N MET A 22 -31.53 -7.97 0.77
CA MET A 22 -32.81 -7.58 1.38
C MET A 22 -34.04 -8.10 0.60
N GLY A 23 -33.85 -8.79 -0.53
CA GLY A 23 -34.93 -9.30 -1.38
C GLY A 23 -35.63 -8.23 -2.23
N LEU A 24 -35.04 -7.04 -2.35
CA LEU A 24 -35.64 -5.93 -3.10
C LEU A 24 -35.58 -6.16 -4.61
N THR A 25 -36.62 -5.75 -5.33
CA THR A 25 -36.70 -5.79 -6.79
C THR A 25 -37.36 -4.52 -7.35
N GLY A 26 -37.27 -4.33 -8.67
CA GLY A 26 -37.91 -3.21 -9.38
C GLY A 26 -37.52 -1.84 -8.80
N ALA A 27 -38.51 -0.95 -8.67
CA ALA A 27 -38.29 0.42 -8.19
C ALA A 27 -37.71 0.48 -6.76
N SER A 28 -38.05 -0.48 -5.90
CA SER A 28 -37.54 -0.53 -4.51
C SER A 28 -36.03 -0.83 -4.46
N LEU A 29 -35.57 -1.73 -5.34
CA LEU A 29 -34.15 -2.04 -5.50
C LEU A 29 -33.38 -0.82 -6.01
N GLU A 30 -33.90 -0.14 -7.04
CA GLU A 30 -33.26 1.06 -7.60
C GLU A 30 -33.15 2.17 -6.54
N HIS A 31 -34.23 2.42 -5.80
CA HIS A 31 -34.23 3.43 -4.74
C HIS A 31 -33.17 3.13 -3.68
N GLU A 32 -33.11 1.89 -3.19
CA GLU A 32 -32.15 1.49 -2.15
C GLU A 32 -30.70 1.58 -2.64
N ILE A 33 -30.43 1.20 -3.88
CA ILE A 33 -29.09 1.35 -4.49
C ILE A 33 -28.68 2.82 -4.52
N ARG A 34 -29.55 3.72 -5.00
CA ARG A 34 -29.27 5.16 -5.07
C ARG A 34 -29.04 5.74 -3.70
N TYR A 35 -29.93 5.44 -2.75
CA TYR A 35 -29.83 5.90 -1.37
C TYR A 35 -28.50 5.46 -0.74
N ARG A 36 -28.20 4.15 -0.73
CA ARG A 36 -26.98 3.62 -0.13
C ARG A 36 -25.72 4.12 -0.84
N SER A 37 -25.73 4.22 -2.17
CA SER A 37 -24.57 4.71 -2.92
C SER A 37 -24.21 6.15 -2.56
N ALA A 38 -25.21 6.99 -2.27
CA ALA A 38 -25.01 8.39 -1.91
C ALA A 38 -24.68 8.61 -0.41
N HIS A 39 -25.03 7.65 0.46
CA HIS A 39 -24.92 7.81 1.92
C HIS A 39 -23.89 6.86 2.58
N THR A 40 -23.19 6.03 1.79
CA THR A 40 -22.12 5.18 2.29
C THR A 40 -20.78 5.87 2.15
N VAL A 41 -20.01 5.91 3.24
CA VAL A 41 -18.63 6.37 3.26
C VAL A 41 -17.73 5.20 3.64
N ASN A 42 -16.61 5.07 2.93
CA ASN A 42 -15.57 4.11 3.25
C ASN A 42 -14.28 4.87 3.60
N ILE A 43 -13.65 4.49 4.71
CA ILE A 43 -12.42 5.11 5.18
C ILE A 43 -11.40 4.00 5.38
N ASN A 44 -10.21 4.18 4.81
CA ASN A 44 -9.07 3.28 4.94
C ASN A 44 -7.87 4.01 5.52
N SER A 45 -6.85 3.26 5.93
CA SER A 45 -5.61 3.82 6.48
C SER A 45 -4.40 3.16 5.83
N PHE A 46 -3.32 3.93 5.77
CA PHE A 46 -2.00 3.42 5.44
C PHE A 46 -1.12 3.53 6.67
N HIS A 47 -0.70 2.37 7.17
CA HIS A 47 0.20 2.24 8.31
C HIS A 47 1.62 2.12 7.78
N GLU A 48 2.52 2.93 8.30
CA GLU A 48 3.94 2.76 8.04
C GLU A 48 4.41 1.44 8.66
N ILE A 49 5.13 0.65 7.87
CA ILE A 49 5.89 -0.51 8.34
C ILE A 49 7.37 -0.15 8.28
N LEU A 50 8.11 -0.50 9.34
CA LEU A 50 9.55 -0.26 9.39
C LEU A 50 10.28 -1.30 8.53
N PRO A 51 11.44 -0.94 7.94
CA PRO A 51 12.26 -1.92 7.24
C PRO A 51 12.73 -3.00 8.22
N ASP A 52 12.44 -4.26 7.89
CA ASP A 52 12.83 -5.43 8.66
C ASP A 52 13.50 -6.44 7.71
N PRO A 53 14.78 -6.81 7.90
CA PRO A 53 15.45 -7.81 7.07
C PRO A 53 14.78 -9.20 7.04
N ALA A 54 13.97 -9.54 8.05
CA ALA A 54 13.17 -10.77 8.06
C ALA A 54 12.01 -10.73 7.05
N ASN A 55 11.51 -9.52 6.75
CA ASN A 55 10.54 -9.29 5.68
C ASN A 55 11.29 -9.23 4.35
N ARG A 56 11.18 -10.29 3.56
CA ARG A 56 12.00 -10.45 2.36
C ARG A 56 11.24 -11.12 1.21
N LEU A 57 11.69 -10.79 0.01
CA LEU A 57 11.35 -11.48 -1.21
C LEU A 57 12.59 -12.22 -1.71
N VAL A 58 12.41 -13.49 -2.06
CA VAL A 58 13.44 -14.31 -2.71
C VAL A 58 12.88 -14.94 -3.97
N LEU A 59 13.78 -15.41 -4.85
CA LEU A 59 13.39 -16.19 -6.02
C LEU A 59 13.24 -17.66 -5.60
N SER A 60 12.10 -18.25 -5.96
CA SER A 60 11.82 -19.66 -5.72
C SER A 60 12.83 -20.55 -6.45
N ARG A 61 13.23 -21.65 -5.80
CA ARG A 61 14.09 -22.67 -6.42
C ARG A 61 13.27 -23.70 -7.20
N ASP A 62 12.02 -23.91 -6.79
CA ASP A 62 11.18 -25.02 -7.22
C ASP A 62 10.02 -24.56 -8.11
N HIS A 63 9.64 -23.28 -8.04
CA HIS A 63 8.51 -22.73 -8.77
C HIS A 63 8.96 -21.70 -9.81
N LYS A 64 8.52 -21.91 -11.04
CA LYS A 64 8.74 -20.99 -12.17
C LYS A 64 7.41 -20.55 -12.74
N ASP A 65 7.37 -19.35 -13.32
CA ASP A 65 6.23 -18.87 -14.07
C ASP A 65 6.14 -19.52 -15.46
N ALA A 66 5.14 -19.12 -16.25
CA ALA A 66 4.94 -19.65 -17.60
C ALA A 66 6.08 -19.34 -18.58
N LEU A 67 6.97 -18.39 -18.26
CA LEU A 67 8.16 -18.02 -19.04
C LEU A 67 9.44 -18.69 -18.52
N GLY A 68 9.33 -19.54 -17.50
CA GLY A 68 10.48 -20.22 -16.89
C GLY A 68 11.27 -19.35 -15.91
N ILE A 69 10.75 -18.17 -15.54
CA ILE A 69 11.38 -17.26 -14.57
C ILE A 69 11.01 -17.73 -13.15
N PRO A 70 11.96 -17.82 -12.21
CA PRO A 70 11.67 -18.12 -10.81
C PRO A 70 10.58 -17.20 -10.23
N GLN A 71 9.56 -17.79 -9.61
CA GLN A 71 8.49 -17.03 -8.97
C GLN A 71 9.00 -16.35 -7.69
N PRO A 72 8.43 -15.20 -7.29
CA PRO A 72 8.76 -14.57 -6.01
C PRO A 72 8.15 -15.35 -4.84
N GLU A 73 8.98 -15.68 -3.84
CA GLU A 73 8.55 -16.17 -2.53
C GLU A 73 8.71 -15.06 -1.50
N ILE A 74 7.63 -14.77 -0.76
CA ILE A 74 7.56 -13.62 0.14
C ILE A 74 7.37 -14.12 1.57
N THR A 75 8.27 -13.71 2.47
CA THR A 75 8.10 -13.83 3.92
C THR A 75 7.77 -12.44 4.46
N TYR A 76 6.67 -12.31 5.19
CA TYR A 76 6.17 -11.00 5.61
C TYR A 76 5.38 -11.05 6.92
N ASP A 77 5.75 -10.21 7.88
CA ASP A 77 4.99 -9.88 9.09
C ASP A 77 4.90 -8.36 9.25
N VAL A 78 3.71 -7.87 9.59
CA VAL A 78 3.47 -6.45 9.87
C VAL A 78 4.11 -6.01 11.20
N GLY A 79 4.35 -6.94 12.12
CA GLY A 79 4.97 -6.69 13.42
C GLY A 79 4.12 -5.88 14.40
N ASP A 80 4.57 -5.82 15.66
CA ASP A 80 3.81 -5.20 16.75
C ASP A 80 3.65 -3.68 16.62
N TYR A 81 4.63 -3.02 15.99
CA TYR A 81 4.55 -1.58 15.72
C TYR A 81 3.29 -1.24 14.91
N VAL A 82 3.04 -1.98 13.83
CA VAL A 82 1.88 -1.79 12.97
C VAL A 82 0.60 -2.22 13.69
N ARG A 83 0.60 -3.34 14.42
CA ARG A 83 -0.57 -3.82 15.19
C ARG A 83 -1.04 -2.79 16.24
N ARG A 84 -0.12 -2.17 16.98
CA ARG A 84 -0.44 -1.07 17.90
C ARG A 84 -1.00 0.16 17.17
N SER A 85 -0.43 0.48 16.02
CA SER A 85 -0.92 1.57 15.16
C SER A 85 -2.36 1.30 14.68
N ALA A 86 -2.68 0.05 14.32
CA ALA A 86 -4.02 -0.38 13.90
C ALA A 86 -5.05 -0.24 15.03
N ALA A 87 -4.73 -0.68 16.25
CA ALA A 87 -5.62 -0.52 17.41
C ALA A 87 -6.00 0.95 17.66
N LEU A 88 -5.03 1.87 17.61
CA LEU A 88 -5.29 3.30 17.74
C LEU A 88 -6.08 3.88 16.56
N THR A 89 -5.92 3.33 15.36
CA THR A 89 -6.71 3.72 14.19
C THR A 89 -8.16 3.26 14.30
N HIS A 90 -8.41 2.08 14.85
CA HIS A 90 -9.77 1.59 15.11
C HIS A 90 -10.54 2.57 16.01
N GLU A 91 -9.93 3.02 17.11
CA GLU A 91 -10.52 4.04 17.99
C GLU A 91 -10.82 5.35 17.24
N SER A 92 -9.90 5.76 16.35
CA SER A 92 -10.08 6.94 15.51
C SER A 92 -11.26 6.77 14.55
N TYR A 93 -11.42 5.60 13.94
CA TYR A 93 -12.57 5.29 13.07
C TYR A 93 -13.89 5.28 13.81
N ALA A 94 -13.94 4.67 15.00
CA ALA A 94 -15.14 4.69 15.83
C ALA A 94 -15.55 6.14 16.17
N ARG A 95 -14.58 6.99 16.50
CA ARG A 95 -14.83 8.41 16.75
C ARG A 95 -15.33 9.15 15.51
N ILE A 96 -14.71 8.92 14.35
CA ILE A 96 -15.13 9.52 13.08
C ILE A 96 -16.57 9.10 12.73
N ALA A 97 -16.87 7.81 12.81
CA ALA A 97 -18.20 7.27 12.53
C ALA A 97 -19.27 7.89 13.44
N GLN A 98 -18.96 8.05 14.74
CA GLN A 98 -19.85 8.72 15.69
C GLN A 98 -20.10 10.19 15.30
N LEU A 99 -19.04 10.95 14.99
CA LEU A 99 -19.13 12.36 14.62
C LEU A 99 -19.90 12.57 13.30
N MET A 100 -19.80 11.61 12.37
CA MET A 100 -20.54 11.62 11.10
C MET A 100 -21.99 11.12 11.24
N GLY A 101 -22.42 10.66 12.41
CA GLY A 101 -23.75 10.08 12.61
C GLY A 101 -23.96 8.74 11.90
N GLY A 102 -22.89 7.96 11.74
CA GLY A 102 -22.92 6.65 11.09
C GLY A 102 -23.88 5.69 11.79
N ARG A 103 -24.81 5.08 11.01
CA ARG A 103 -25.84 4.17 11.53
C ARG A 103 -25.51 2.69 11.29
N GLU A 104 -24.96 2.37 10.12
CA GLU A 104 -24.50 1.03 9.76
C GLU A 104 -22.95 1.02 9.74
N VAL A 105 -22.34 0.96 10.92
CA VAL A 105 -20.88 1.01 11.07
C VAL A 105 -20.30 -0.40 11.11
N THR A 106 -19.35 -0.67 10.23
CA THR A 106 -18.62 -1.94 10.17
C THR A 106 -17.12 -1.67 10.12
N PHE A 107 -16.33 -2.46 10.84
CA PHE A 107 -14.87 -2.40 10.83
C PHE A 107 -14.32 -3.67 10.16
N ASP A 108 -13.29 -3.50 9.35
CA ASP A 108 -12.43 -4.59 8.88
C ASP A 108 -11.03 -4.32 9.44
N ASP A 109 -10.67 -5.04 10.50
CA ASP A 109 -9.39 -4.90 11.18
C ASP A 109 -8.30 -5.81 10.58
N GLN A 110 -8.58 -6.48 9.46
CA GLN A 110 -7.57 -7.24 8.72
C GLN A 110 -6.62 -6.31 7.96
N PHE A 111 -5.36 -6.73 7.82
CA PHE A 111 -4.38 -6.00 7.03
C PHE A 111 -4.53 -6.32 5.55
N ALA A 112 -5.09 -5.38 4.80
CA ALA A 112 -5.13 -5.45 3.34
C ALA A 112 -3.81 -4.93 2.71
N PRO A 113 -3.33 -5.56 1.62
CA PRO A 113 -2.22 -5.01 0.85
C PRO A 113 -2.62 -3.71 0.16
N ASN A 114 -1.68 -2.78 -0.01
CA ASN A 114 -1.93 -1.45 -0.60
C ASN A 114 -1.15 -1.19 -1.90
N ASN A 115 -0.49 -2.21 -2.45
CA ASN A 115 0.33 -2.16 -3.67
C ASN A 115 1.58 -1.26 -3.58
N HIS A 116 1.96 -0.77 -2.40
CA HIS A 116 3.17 0.03 -2.20
C HIS A 116 4.35 -0.83 -1.74
N ILE A 117 4.86 -1.66 -2.63
CA ILE A 117 6.02 -2.52 -2.37
C ILE A 117 7.29 -1.65 -2.35
N THR A 118 8.00 -1.62 -1.22
CA THR A 118 9.15 -0.74 -0.97
C THR A 118 10.29 -1.49 -0.30
N GLY A 119 11.50 -0.95 -0.31
CA GLY A 119 12.64 -1.46 0.47
C GLY A 119 13.34 -2.72 -0.05
N SER A 120 12.90 -3.31 -1.18
CA SER A 120 13.46 -4.57 -1.71
C SER A 120 14.90 -4.46 -2.25
N VAL A 121 15.36 -3.24 -2.55
CA VAL A 121 16.72 -2.91 -3.00
C VAL A 121 17.18 -1.64 -2.28
N ILE A 122 17.12 -1.70 -0.95
CA ILE A 122 17.12 -0.54 -0.05
C ILE A 122 18.31 0.41 -0.28
N MET A 123 18.05 1.71 -0.17
CA MET A 123 19.06 2.76 -0.20
C MET A 123 19.75 2.92 1.17
N GLY A 124 21.07 3.15 1.16
CA GLY A 124 21.83 3.43 2.37
C GLY A 124 23.30 3.72 2.08
N ALA A 125 24.02 4.22 3.08
CA ALA A 125 25.43 4.60 2.94
C ALA A 125 26.41 3.42 3.08
N ASP A 126 26.01 2.33 3.74
CA ASP A 126 26.86 1.15 3.96
C ASP A 126 26.54 0.06 2.91
N PRO A 127 27.47 -0.29 2.00
CA PRO A 127 27.27 -1.33 0.99
C PRO A 127 27.04 -2.72 1.59
N LYS A 128 27.34 -2.95 2.86
CA LYS A 128 27.05 -4.23 3.53
C LYS A 128 25.59 -4.34 4.01
N ALA A 129 24.87 -3.23 4.07
CA ALA A 129 23.52 -3.14 4.60
C ALA A 129 22.50 -2.53 3.62
N SER A 130 22.95 -2.08 2.44
CA SER A 130 22.09 -1.50 1.40
C SER A 130 22.53 -1.94 0.01
N VAL A 131 21.61 -1.85 -0.96
CA VAL A 131 21.88 -2.25 -2.35
C VAL A 131 22.32 -1.04 -3.17
N VAL A 132 21.75 0.13 -2.88
CA VAL A 132 22.06 1.37 -3.61
C VAL A 132 22.54 2.48 -2.68
N ASP A 133 23.36 3.38 -3.23
CA ASP A 133 23.80 4.61 -2.59
C ASP A 133 22.71 5.70 -2.62
N GLY A 134 23.05 6.87 -2.07
CA GLY A 134 22.16 8.02 -2.00
C GLY A 134 21.70 8.58 -3.35
N GLN A 135 22.26 8.15 -4.48
CA GLN A 135 21.87 8.51 -5.85
C GLN A 135 21.06 7.40 -6.55
N CYS A 136 20.65 6.36 -5.82
CA CYS A 136 20.02 5.14 -6.35
C CYS A 136 20.94 4.34 -7.30
N ARG A 137 22.26 4.54 -7.24
CA ARG A 137 23.25 3.74 -7.96
C ARG A 137 23.62 2.54 -7.11
N THR A 138 23.74 1.35 -7.72
CA THR A 138 24.17 0.16 -6.96
C THR A 138 25.60 0.32 -6.47
N HIS A 139 25.90 -0.18 -5.27
CA HIS A 139 27.28 -0.13 -4.75
C HIS A 139 28.25 -0.98 -5.57
N ASP A 140 27.79 -2.10 -6.11
CA ASP A 140 28.63 -3.08 -6.81
C ASP A 140 28.98 -2.69 -8.25
N HIS A 141 28.20 -1.79 -8.87
CA HIS A 141 28.35 -1.42 -10.28
C HIS A 141 28.15 0.09 -10.50
N GLU A 142 29.17 0.76 -11.05
CA GLU A 142 29.19 2.21 -11.23
C GLU A 142 28.21 2.72 -12.31
N ASN A 143 27.73 1.83 -13.18
CA ASN A 143 26.86 2.15 -14.31
C ASN A 143 25.44 1.58 -14.17
N LEU A 144 25.04 1.08 -12.99
CA LEU A 144 23.73 0.50 -12.74
C LEU A 144 22.94 1.32 -11.71
N TYR A 145 21.75 1.77 -12.11
CA TYR A 145 20.84 2.58 -11.29
C TYR A 145 19.45 1.92 -11.21
N LEU A 146 18.79 2.06 -10.06
CA LEU A 146 17.49 1.42 -9.81
C LEU A 146 16.39 2.48 -9.59
N ALA A 147 15.52 2.65 -10.58
CA ALA A 147 14.36 3.56 -10.53
C ALA A 147 13.10 2.81 -10.05
N THR A 148 12.98 2.60 -8.74
CA THR A 148 11.89 1.82 -8.14
C THR A 148 11.63 2.29 -6.70
N SER A 149 10.42 2.05 -6.17
CA SER A 149 10.15 2.20 -4.73
C SER A 149 10.96 1.23 -3.87
N GLY A 150 11.51 0.16 -4.46
CA GLY A 150 12.41 -0.75 -3.78
C GLY A 150 13.64 -0.07 -3.16
N THR A 151 14.06 1.10 -3.68
CA THR A 151 15.19 1.87 -3.12
C THR A 151 14.79 2.71 -1.91
N MET A 152 13.50 2.93 -1.65
CA MET A 152 13.06 3.76 -0.53
C MET A 152 13.32 3.03 0.79
N ALA A 153 14.16 3.62 1.66
CA ALA A 153 14.49 3.08 2.98
C ALA A 153 13.32 3.13 3.98
N THR A 154 12.33 3.99 3.73
CA THR A 154 11.09 4.08 4.48
C THR A 154 9.91 4.07 3.52
N CYS A 155 8.85 3.33 3.86
CA CYS A 155 7.62 3.36 3.08
C CYS A 155 6.78 4.62 3.39
N GLY A 156 7.02 5.25 4.55
CA GLY A 156 6.24 6.38 5.02
C GLY A 156 4.76 6.03 5.19
N THR A 157 3.89 7.05 5.05
CA THR A 157 2.45 6.93 5.32
C THR A 157 1.59 7.22 4.09
N VAL A 158 2.21 7.55 2.96
CA VAL A 158 1.53 8.02 1.76
C VAL A 158 1.89 7.14 0.57
N ASN A 159 1.12 7.27 -0.50
CA ASN A 159 1.37 6.57 -1.76
C ASN A 159 2.76 6.95 -2.30
N CYS A 160 3.58 5.94 -2.62
CA CYS A 160 5.01 6.12 -2.89
C CYS A 160 5.34 6.63 -4.30
N THR A 161 4.40 6.57 -5.25
CA THR A 161 4.68 6.80 -6.68
C THR A 161 5.25 8.18 -6.99
N LEU A 162 4.83 9.22 -6.27
CA LEU A 162 5.40 10.56 -6.45
C LEU A 162 6.87 10.62 -6.02
N THR A 163 7.23 9.92 -4.93
CA THR A 163 8.63 9.77 -4.51
C THR A 163 9.44 8.98 -5.53
N ILE A 164 8.86 7.93 -6.13
CA ILE A 164 9.52 7.19 -7.23
C ILE A 164 9.82 8.15 -8.38
N ALA A 165 8.86 8.96 -8.83
CA ALA A 165 9.07 9.93 -9.91
C ALA A 165 10.19 10.93 -9.58
N ALA A 166 10.24 11.45 -8.35
CA ALA A 166 11.30 12.35 -7.91
C ALA A 166 12.68 11.67 -7.92
N LEU A 167 12.79 10.43 -7.43
CA LEU A 167 14.04 9.66 -7.46
C LEU A 167 14.48 9.35 -8.90
N SER A 168 13.54 9.01 -9.78
CA SER A 168 13.81 8.78 -11.20
C SER A 168 14.34 10.04 -11.91
N LEU A 169 13.78 11.21 -11.62
CA LEU A 169 14.28 12.48 -12.16
C LEU A 169 15.71 12.77 -11.66
N ARG A 170 15.98 12.52 -10.38
CA ARG A 170 17.34 12.66 -9.82
C ARG A 170 18.34 11.70 -10.48
N ILE A 171 17.95 10.46 -10.74
CA ILE A 171 18.79 9.51 -11.51
C ILE A 171 19.07 10.06 -12.91
N ALA A 172 18.06 10.60 -13.59
CA ALA A 172 18.25 11.16 -14.93
C ALA A 172 19.24 12.33 -14.95
N ASP A 173 19.23 13.20 -13.93
CA ASP A 173 20.19 14.30 -13.79
C ASP A 173 21.61 13.79 -13.50
N ALA A 174 21.75 12.76 -12.67
CA ALA A 174 23.03 12.11 -12.41
C ALA A 174 23.62 11.48 -13.69
N LEU A 175 22.79 10.77 -14.48
CA LEU A 175 23.19 10.16 -15.74
C LEU A 175 23.61 11.21 -16.79
N LYS A 176 22.93 12.35 -16.87
CA LYS A 176 23.32 13.45 -17.76
C LYS A 176 24.66 14.09 -17.36
N SER A 177 24.98 14.07 -16.07
CA SER A 177 26.19 14.69 -15.53
C SER A 177 27.40 13.76 -15.57
N ALA A 178 27.17 12.44 -15.65
CA ALA A 178 28.21 11.45 -15.88
C ALA A 178 28.74 11.59 -17.31
N LYS A 179 29.96 12.11 -17.44
CA LYS A 179 30.70 12.20 -18.71
C LYS A 179 31.38 10.89 -19.04
#